data_AF-A0A7H8Z3F9-F1
#
_entry.id   AF-A0A7H8Z3F9-F1
#
_cell.length_a   1.000
_cell.length_b   1.000
_cell.length_c   1.000
_cell.angle_alpha   90.00
_cell.angle_beta   90.00
_cell.angle_gamma   90.00
#
_symmetry.space_group_name_H-M   'P 1'
#
loop_
_entity.id
_entity.type
_entity.pdbx_description
1 polymer ?
#
loop_
_entity_poly.entity_id
_entity_poly.type
_entity_poly.pdbx_seq_one_letter_code
_entity_poly.pdbx_strand_id
1 'polypeptide(L)'
;MKRTARLCRPMTAAAVLMLAAAGMVPLSLVSPSAHGAEPVLAGGAEAASMAVTAPTSFGRSAEPIPDELPATTVNHAPDQNVLNYWTHERMAASKSLDSPAADDSTQERSVADGNNGDSSSSTDPAAMTEPVAPVADEGATPPARAKGKLFFNGYASDNTYCTASVLSTPSKSVVITAAHCVYNAEEGWVKDAVFVPDYDRTQADPDPVGVWTVRSIRTFNSWRADQTDYSSDVAYVTLNNGGDANKPVADVVGGYGLAWGGSYVFRATIFGYPTNKTTPDGSSTVHSCVRTTEQSEGKLKVEGCDFGMGASGGPWLYRYNESTGLGYVRSVTSLWRPLDGVNRGPYFTDTVKTMLDATAGD
;
A
#
# COMPACT_ATOMS: atom_id res chain seq x y z
N MET A 1 -69.92 44.08 -22.27
CA MET A 1 -69.43 44.50 -23.59
C MET A 1 -68.42 43.47 -24.09
N LYS A 2 -68.68 42.89 -25.28
CA LYS A 2 -67.77 42.29 -26.30
C LYS A 2 -66.67 41.33 -25.79
N ARG A 3 -66.67 40.00 -25.99
CA ARG A 3 -66.89 39.11 -27.18
C ARG A 3 -66.09 39.50 -28.43
N THR A 4 -65.10 38.66 -28.76
CA THR A 4 -64.47 38.41 -30.08
C THR A 4 -63.93 36.96 -30.03
N ALA A 5 -64.60 35.93 -30.57
CA ALA A 5 -64.67 35.46 -31.98
C ALA A 5 -63.28 35.02 -32.50
N ARG A 6 -62.92 33.72 -32.55
CA ARG A 6 -63.28 32.61 -33.48
C ARG A 6 -63.03 32.87 -34.98
N LEU A 7 -62.03 32.15 -35.53
CA LEU A 7 -61.98 31.49 -36.86
C LEU A 7 -60.96 30.34 -36.66
N CYS A 8 -61.20 29.03 -36.79
CA CYS A 8 -62.01 28.17 -37.67
C CYS A 8 -61.49 28.04 -39.11
N ARG A 9 -60.76 26.96 -39.43
CA ARG A 9 -61.10 25.92 -40.45
C ARG A 9 -59.96 24.90 -40.70
N PRO A 10 -60.23 23.74 -41.34
CA PRO A 10 -59.87 22.42 -40.80
C PRO A 10 -59.15 21.50 -41.83
N MET A 11 -59.26 20.18 -41.61
CA MET A 11 -58.98 19.04 -42.53
C MET A 11 -57.54 18.53 -42.43
N THR A 12 -57.24 17.23 -42.29
CA THR A 12 -58.00 16.01 -42.65
C THR A 12 -57.41 14.81 -41.92
N ALA A 13 -58.27 13.88 -41.52
CA ALA A 13 -57.90 12.55 -41.06
C ALA A 13 -57.56 11.66 -42.27
N ALA A 14 -56.51 10.85 -42.15
CA ALA A 14 -56.31 9.65 -42.96
C ALA A 14 -55.87 8.52 -42.03
N ALA A 15 -56.68 7.48 -42.00
CA ALA A 15 -56.46 6.22 -41.32
C ALA A 15 -55.51 5.32 -42.13
N VAL A 16 -55.41 4.05 -41.69
CA VAL A 16 -54.83 2.89 -42.41
C VAL A 16 -53.32 2.72 -42.05
N LEU A 17 -52.79 1.60 -41.56
CA LEU A 17 -53.08 0.18 -41.79
C LEU A 17 -52.48 -0.67 -40.66
N MET A 18 -53.22 -1.66 -40.16
CA MET A 18 -52.69 -2.80 -39.42
C MET A 18 -51.95 -3.73 -40.39
N LEU A 19 -50.69 -4.06 -40.13
CA LEU A 19 -50.04 -5.23 -40.73
C LEU A 19 -49.74 -6.27 -39.66
N ALA A 20 -50.54 -7.34 -39.69
CA ALA A 20 -50.16 -8.65 -39.17
C ALA A 20 -49.16 -9.28 -40.14
N ALA A 21 -47.99 -9.67 -39.64
CA ALA A 21 -47.05 -10.52 -40.36
C ALA A 21 -47.16 -11.95 -39.80
N ALA A 22 -47.76 -12.84 -40.59
CA ALA A 22 -47.62 -14.28 -40.45
C ALA A 22 -46.78 -14.78 -41.64
N GLY A 23 -45.72 -15.55 -41.36
CA GLY A 23 -44.84 -16.08 -42.41
C GLY A 23 -43.66 -16.91 -41.89
N MET A 24 -43.98 -18.15 -41.48
CA MET A 24 -43.21 -19.40 -41.62
C MET A 24 -41.67 -19.40 -41.69
N VAL A 25 -41.02 -20.11 -40.74
CA VAL A 25 -39.89 -21.05 -40.99
C VAL A 25 -39.80 -22.09 -39.83
N PRO A 26 -39.06 -23.21 -39.92
CA PRO A 26 -39.61 -24.55 -39.75
C PRO A 26 -38.93 -25.36 -38.62
N LEU A 27 -39.36 -26.63 -38.52
CA LEU A 27 -38.65 -27.82 -38.01
C LEU A 27 -37.72 -27.68 -36.79
N SER A 28 -38.20 -28.30 -35.73
CA SER A 28 -37.46 -28.85 -34.60
C SER A 28 -36.16 -29.56 -35.02
N LEU A 29 -35.04 -29.04 -34.53
CA LEU A 29 -33.86 -29.85 -34.24
C LEU A 29 -33.48 -29.60 -32.79
N VAL A 30 -33.60 -30.65 -32.00
CA VAL A 30 -33.07 -30.75 -30.64
C VAL A 30 -31.56 -30.58 -30.71
N SER A 31 -31.02 -29.62 -29.96
CA SER A 31 -29.61 -29.58 -29.58
C SER A 31 -29.55 -29.23 -28.10
N PRO A 32 -28.80 -30.01 -27.30
CA PRO A 32 -28.70 -29.76 -25.86
C PRO A 32 -28.00 -28.43 -25.63
N SER A 33 -28.62 -27.57 -24.82
CA SER A 33 -28.02 -26.37 -24.27
C SER A 33 -26.83 -26.77 -23.39
N ALA A 34 -25.62 -26.76 -23.96
CA ALA A 34 -24.43 -26.52 -23.17
C ALA A 34 -24.45 -25.02 -22.82
N HIS A 35 -25.08 -24.69 -21.69
CA HIS A 35 -24.68 -23.48 -20.96
C HIS A 35 -23.24 -23.73 -20.52
N GLY A 36 -22.29 -23.37 -21.39
CA GLY A 36 -20.98 -22.97 -20.93
C GLY A 36 -21.19 -21.71 -20.11
N ALA A 37 -21.48 -21.89 -18.83
CA ALA A 37 -21.17 -20.87 -17.86
C ALA A 37 -19.67 -20.69 -17.95
N GLU A 38 -19.22 -19.68 -18.68
CA GLU A 38 -17.89 -19.11 -18.43
C GLU A 38 -17.81 -18.88 -16.92
N PRO A 39 -16.75 -19.36 -16.25
CA PRO A 39 -16.57 -19.02 -14.87
C PRO A 39 -16.38 -17.51 -14.84
N VAL A 40 -17.39 -16.79 -14.36
CA VAL A 40 -17.23 -15.42 -13.89
C VAL A 40 -16.16 -15.53 -12.81
N LEU A 41 -14.93 -15.12 -13.16
CA LEU A 41 -13.84 -14.88 -12.21
C LEU A 41 -14.28 -13.72 -11.31
N ALA A 42 -15.14 -14.02 -10.35
CA ALA A 42 -15.58 -13.11 -9.29
C ALA A 42 -14.48 -12.94 -8.23
N GLY A 43 -13.24 -12.70 -8.68
CA GLY A 43 -12.07 -12.49 -7.82
C GLY A 43 -11.05 -11.49 -8.40
N GLY A 44 -11.32 -10.87 -9.56
CA GLY A 44 -10.34 -10.04 -10.26
C GLY A 44 -10.22 -8.58 -9.80
N ALA A 45 -11.24 -8.03 -9.13
CA ALA A 45 -11.26 -6.60 -8.79
C ALA A 45 -10.42 -6.24 -7.55
N GLU A 46 -10.37 -7.12 -6.55
CA GLU A 46 -9.64 -6.87 -5.29
C GLU A 46 -8.11 -7.06 -5.42
N ALA A 47 -7.65 -7.83 -6.41
CA ALA A 47 -6.21 -8.02 -6.66
C ALA A 47 -5.60 -6.95 -7.59
N ALA A 48 -6.43 -6.16 -8.27
CA ALA A 48 -5.96 -5.19 -9.24
C ALA A 48 -5.20 -4.04 -8.55
N SER A 49 -4.00 -3.75 -9.04
CA SER A 49 -3.15 -2.67 -8.54
C SER A 49 -2.75 -1.74 -9.68
N MET A 50 -2.27 -0.54 -9.35
CA MET A 50 -1.75 0.42 -10.32
C MET A 50 -0.40 0.93 -9.84
N ALA A 51 0.58 0.93 -10.74
CA ALA A 51 1.88 1.55 -10.56
C ALA A 51 1.96 2.90 -11.29
N VAL A 52 2.67 3.86 -10.70
CA VAL A 52 3.01 5.14 -11.32
C VAL A 52 4.48 5.47 -11.15
N THR A 53 5.02 6.25 -12.08
CA THR A 53 6.29 6.96 -11.86
C THR A 53 6.15 7.92 -10.68
N ALA A 54 7.21 8.05 -9.88
CA ALA A 54 7.21 8.94 -8.73
C ALA A 54 7.14 10.40 -9.19
N PRO A 55 6.09 11.16 -8.83
CA PRO A 55 6.02 12.57 -9.18
C PRO A 55 6.97 13.40 -8.32
N THR A 56 7.36 14.56 -8.85
CA THR A 56 8.22 15.51 -8.15
C THR A 56 7.67 16.92 -8.27
N SER A 57 8.00 17.77 -7.30
CA SER A 57 7.75 19.22 -7.39
C SER A 57 8.58 19.89 -8.50
N PHE A 58 9.56 19.18 -9.06
CA PHE A 58 10.49 19.62 -10.11
C PHE A 58 10.02 19.33 -11.54
N GLY A 59 8.70 19.22 -11.75
CA GLY A 59 8.10 19.12 -13.09
C GLY A 59 7.86 17.70 -13.60
N ARG A 60 7.96 16.68 -12.74
CA ARG A 60 7.54 15.31 -13.09
C ARG A 60 6.18 14.99 -12.49
N SER A 61 5.24 14.57 -13.33
CA SER A 61 3.92 14.11 -12.93
C SER A 61 3.91 12.60 -12.74
N ALA A 62 2.90 12.09 -12.03
CA ALA A 62 2.70 10.66 -11.87
C ALA A 62 2.12 10.11 -13.18
N GLU A 63 2.88 9.24 -13.85
CA GLU A 63 2.45 8.59 -15.09
C GLU A 63 2.24 7.09 -14.84
N PRO A 64 1.11 6.50 -15.29
CA PRO A 64 0.89 5.07 -15.17
C PRO A 64 2.01 4.26 -15.80
N ILE A 65 2.51 3.26 -15.08
CA ILE A 65 3.50 2.31 -15.57
C ILE A 65 2.74 1.12 -16.16
N PRO A 66 2.95 0.77 -17.43
CA PRO A 66 2.39 -0.44 -18.03
C PRO A 66 2.85 -1.71 -17.30
N ASP A 67 2.01 -2.73 -17.22
CA ASP A 67 2.35 -4.00 -16.55
C ASP A 67 3.51 -4.78 -17.21
N GLU A 68 3.84 -4.47 -18.47
CA GLU A 68 5.02 -5.00 -19.15
C GLU A 68 5.90 -3.83 -19.66
N LEU A 69 7.05 -3.65 -19.01
CA LEU A 69 8.14 -2.79 -19.48
C LEU A 69 9.40 -3.63 -19.73
N PRO A 70 10.12 -3.44 -20.85
CA PRO A 70 11.42 -4.08 -21.03
C PRO A 70 12.44 -3.56 -20.00
N ALA A 71 13.09 -4.45 -19.25
CA ALA A 71 14.08 -4.08 -18.22
C ALA A 71 15.20 -3.12 -18.71
N THR A 72 15.46 -3.07 -20.03
CA THR A 72 16.47 -2.20 -20.65
C THR A 72 16.11 -0.70 -20.67
N THR A 73 14.90 -0.30 -20.27
CA THR A 73 14.46 1.11 -20.28
C THR A 73 14.50 1.78 -18.89
N VAL A 74 14.85 1.05 -17.84
CA VAL A 74 14.71 1.52 -16.46
C VAL A 74 15.98 2.22 -15.99
N ASN A 75 15.88 3.51 -15.69
CA ASN A 75 16.95 4.28 -15.06
C ASN A 75 16.90 4.06 -13.54
N HIS A 76 18.03 3.67 -12.96
CA HIS A 76 18.18 3.46 -11.52
C HIS A 76 18.94 4.59 -10.82
N ALA A 77 19.30 5.66 -11.54
CA ALA A 77 20.04 6.77 -10.96
C ALA A 77 19.16 7.56 -9.97
N PRO A 78 19.71 7.96 -8.81
CA PRO A 78 18.99 8.80 -7.87
C PRO A 78 18.59 10.15 -8.49
N ASP A 79 17.40 10.65 -8.14
CA ASP A 79 16.96 11.97 -8.55
C ASP A 79 17.68 13.06 -7.72
N GLN A 80 18.60 13.77 -8.35
CA GLN A 80 19.42 14.79 -7.69
C GLN A 80 18.60 15.99 -7.19
N ASN A 81 17.49 16.34 -7.84
CA ASN A 81 16.65 17.45 -7.36
C ASN A 81 15.94 17.05 -6.07
N VAL A 82 15.44 15.81 -6.00
CA VAL A 82 14.80 15.26 -4.80
C VAL A 82 15.81 15.10 -3.66
N LEU A 83 17.04 14.64 -3.93
CA LEU A 83 18.11 14.59 -2.92
C LEU A 83 18.45 15.99 -2.38
N ASN A 84 18.61 16.98 -3.26
CA ASN A 84 18.87 18.37 -2.85
C ASN A 84 17.70 19.00 -2.09
N TYR A 85 16.48 18.50 -2.30
CA TYR A 85 15.31 18.87 -1.53
C TYR A 85 15.37 18.31 -0.10
N TRP A 86 15.77 17.06 0.11
CA TRP A 86 15.78 16.50 1.47
C TRP A 86 17.08 16.76 2.21
N THR A 87 17.17 17.93 2.84
CA THR A 87 18.21 18.21 3.84
C THR A 87 17.85 17.58 5.19
N HIS A 88 18.85 17.37 6.06
CA HIS A 88 18.64 16.96 7.45
C HIS A 88 17.66 17.87 8.18
N GLU A 89 17.73 19.18 7.93
CA GLU A 89 16.81 20.17 8.51
C GLU A 89 15.37 19.95 8.03
N ARG A 90 15.13 19.73 6.73
CA ARG A 90 13.77 19.47 6.21
C ARG A 90 13.22 18.14 6.73
N MET A 91 14.05 17.10 6.80
CA MET A 91 13.65 15.81 7.39
C MET A 91 13.31 15.97 8.87
N ALA A 92 14.12 16.70 9.64
CA ALA A 92 13.90 16.95 11.05
C ALA A 92 12.65 17.82 11.32
N ALA A 93 12.28 18.70 10.39
CA ALA A 93 11.10 19.55 10.50
C ALA A 93 9.82 18.89 9.94
N SER A 94 9.93 17.72 9.30
CA SER A 94 8.78 17.00 8.76
C SER A 94 7.77 16.61 9.84
N LYS A 95 6.49 16.62 9.49
CA LYS A 95 5.40 16.21 10.38
C LYS A 95 5.00 14.78 10.07
N SER A 96 4.47 14.06 11.05
CA SER A 96 3.83 12.79 10.75
C SER A 96 2.63 13.02 9.83
N LEU A 97 2.34 12.07 8.95
CA LEU A 97 1.07 12.10 8.23
C LEU A 97 -0.07 12.02 9.24
N ASP A 98 -0.90 13.06 9.24
CA ASP A 98 -2.16 13.08 9.96
C ASP A 98 -3.09 12.09 9.24
N SER A 99 -3.36 10.94 9.86
CA SER A 99 -4.48 10.09 9.47
C SER A 99 -5.67 10.47 10.36
N PRO A 100 -6.89 10.65 9.82
CA PRO A 100 -8.06 10.84 10.66
C PRO A 100 -8.15 9.63 11.59
N ALA A 101 -7.92 9.87 12.88
CA ALA A 101 -8.09 8.86 13.91
C ALA A 101 -9.52 8.35 13.82
N ALA A 102 -9.71 7.16 13.26
CA ALA A 102 -11.02 6.52 13.16
C ALA A 102 -11.29 5.78 14.46
N ASP A 103 -11.65 6.52 15.51
CA ASP A 103 -12.14 5.92 16.77
C ASP A 103 -13.48 5.19 16.55
N ASP A 104 -14.25 5.61 15.54
CA ASP A 104 -15.52 4.99 15.19
C ASP A 104 -15.31 3.86 14.16
N SER A 105 -15.52 2.62 14.61
CA SER A 105 -15.40 1.42 13.77
C SER A 105 -16.40 1.41 12.60
N THR A 106 -17.47 2.20 12.64
CA THR A 106 -18.44 2.30 11.53
C THR A 106 -17.93 3.11 10.33
N GLN A 107 -16.84 3.86 10.51
CA GLN A 107 -16.15 4.57 9.43
C GLN A 107 -15.26 3.65 8.60
N GLU A 108 -15.13 2.39 9.00
CA GLU A 108 -14.38 1.40 8.25
C GLU A 108 -15.28 0.50 7.42
N ARG A 109 -14.83 0.21 6.20
CA ARG A 109 -15.44 -0.85 5.42
C ARG A 109 -15.16 -2.20 6.07
N SER A 110 -16.22 -2.97 6.29
CA SER A 110 -16.13 -4.37 6.68
C SER A 110 -15.68 -5.22 5.50
N VAL A 111 -14.75 -6.14 5.76
CA VAL A 111 -14.37 -7.17 4.78
C VAL A 111 -15.49 -8.20 4.76
N ALA A 112 -16.01 -8.54 3.58
CA ALA A 112 -16.99 -9.62 3.48
C ALA A 112 -16.33 -10.94 3.94
N ASP A 113 -17.06 -11.78 4.67
CA ASP A 113 -16.58 -13.07 5.19
C ASP A 113 -16.26 -14.05 4.02
N GLY A 114 -15.14 -13.81 3.36
CA GLY A 114 -14.57 -14.66 2.32
C GLY A 114 -13.87 -15.84 2.95
N ASN A 115 -14.64 -16.91 3.16
CA ASN A 115 -14.19 -18.27 3.50
C ASN A 115 -13.13 -18.34 4.63
N ASN A 116 -13.61 -18.49 5.87
CA ASN A 116 -12.81 -18.85 7.04
C ASN A 116 -12.01 -20.14 6.81
N GLY A 117 -10.82 -19.99 6.24
CA GLY A 117 -9.88 -21.06 5.97
C GLY A 117 -9.14 -21.48 7.24
N ASP A 118 -9.64 -22.57 7.81
CA ASP A 118 -9.05 -23.47 8.81
C ASP A 118 -8.73 -22.93 10.21
N SER A 119 -9.54 -23.42 11.16
CA SER A 119 -9.12 -23.70 12.54
C SER A 119 -7.99 -24.74 12.54
N SER A 120 -6.80 -24.34 12.12
CA SER A 120 -5.58 -25.04 12.44
C SER A 120 -4.99 -24.41 13.69
N SER A 121 -4.54 -25.21 14.66
CA SER A 121 -3.80 -24.74 15.86
C SER A 121 -2.48 -24.01 15.56
N SER A 122 -2.19 -23.78 14.27
CA SER A 122 -0.96 -23.19 13.77
C SER A 122 -1.06 -21.67 13.71
N THR A 123 -0.05 -20.98 14.22
CA THR A 123 0.15 -19.53 14.06
C THR A 123 0.89 -19.19 12.77
N ASP A 124 1.24 -20.18 11.95
CA ASP A 124 2.06 -19.99 10.76
C ASP A 124 1.29 -19.31 9.61
N PRO A 125 1.99 -18.57 8.75
CA PRO A 125 1.45 -18.11 7.47
C PRO A 125 1.28 -19.27 6.49
N ALA A 126 0.47 -19.05 5.45
CA ALA A 126 0.30 -20.03 4.38
C ALA A 126 1.56 -20.13 3.51
N ALA A 127 2.24 -19.01 3.28
CA ALA A 127 3.48 -18.94 2.52
C ALA A 127 4.36 -17.76 2.94
N MET A 128 5.64 -17.85 2.60
CA MET A 128 6.66 -16.84 2.91
C MET A 128 7.69 -16.71 1.79
N THR A 129 8.29 -15.52 1.65
CA THR A 129 9.56 -15.33 0.95
C THR A 129 10.70 -15.21 1.96
N GLU A 130 11.92 -15.56 1.56
CA GLU A 130 13.06 -15.53 2.47
C GLU A 130 13.61 -14.10 2.68
N PRO A 131 13.93 -13.70 3.93
CA PRO A 131 14.68 -12.48 4.19
C PRO A 131 16.10 -12.58 3.64
N VAL A 132 16.73 -11.43 3.43
CA VAL A 132 18.11 -11.33 2.95
C VAL A 132 18.91 -10.43 3.89
N ALA A 133 20.09 -10.88 4.28
CA ALA A 133 21.02 -10.08 5.07
C ALA A 133 21.71 -9.01 4.18
N PRO A 134 22.22 -7.91 4.77
CA PRO A 134 23.08 -6.99 4.05
C PRO A 134 24.26 -7.71 3.40
N VAL A 135 24.75 -7.19 2.27
CA VAL A 135 26.00 -7.69 1.68
C VAL A 135 27.14 -7.33 2.62
N ALA A 136 27.96 -8.31 2.98
CA ALA A 136 29.15 -8.08 3.79
C ALA A 136 30.24 -7.40 2.96
N ASP A 137 30.77 -6.27 3.42
CA ASP A 137 32.01 -5.70 2.92
C ASP A 137 33.15 -6.11 3.87
N GLU A 138 34.04 -7.01 3.41
CA GLU A 138 35.33 -7.40 4.02
C GLU A 138 35.30 -7.72 5.54
N GLY A 139 34.20 -8.27 6.06
CA GLY A 139 34.02 -8.53 7.50
C GLY A 139 32.76 -9.32 7.86
N ALA A 140 32.36 -9.28 9.14
CA ALA A 140 31.12 -9.89 9.60
C ALA A 140 29.91 -9.08 9.09
N THR A 141 28.87 -9.78 8.62
CA THR A 141 27.63 -9.15 8.19
C THR A 141 26.97 -8.40 9.35
N PRO A 142 26.75 -7.09 9.26
CA PRO A 142 26.04 -6.35 10.31
C PRO A 142 24.57 -6.78 10.40
N PRO A 143 23.89 -6.57 11.53
CA PRO A 143 22.44 -6.76 11.62
C PRO A 143 21.72 -5.89 10.58
N ALA A 144 20.62 -6.41 10.05
CA ALA A 144 19.82 -5.70 9.05
C ALA A 144 19.19 -4.42 9.62
N ARG A 145 19.23 -3.37 8.82
CA ARG A 145 18.71 -2.01 9.08
C ARG A 145 17.50 -1.71 8.19
N ALA A 146 16.68 -2.73 7.95
CA ALA A 146 15.65 -2.73 6.91
C ALA A 146 14.38 -1.90 7.23
N LYS A 147 14.32 -1.19 8.36
CA LYS A 147 13.18 -0.34 8.77
C LYS A 147 13.61 1.12 8.80
N GLY A 148 12.76 2.04 8.38
CA GLY A 148 13.15 3.44 8.23
C GLY A 148 11.98 4.39 8.08
N LYS A 149 12.30 5.66 7.88
CA LYS A 149 11.31 6.69 7.57
C LYS A 149 11.14 6.86 6.08
N LEU A 150 9.89 7.01 5.66
CA LEU A 150 9.53 7.44 4.32
C LEU A 150 9.13 8.91 4.41
N PHE A 151 9.96 9.81 3.88
CA PHE A 151 9.68 11.24 3.82
C PHE A 151 9.11 11.61 2.46
N PHE A 152 8.16 12.53 2.44
CA PHE A 152 7.51 12.96 1.20
C PHE A 152 6.84 14.32 1.35
N ASN A 153 6.52 14.92 0.22
CA ASN A 153 5.71 16.12 0.07
C ASN A 153 4.42 15.76 -0.71
N GLY A 154 3.58 16.73 -1.03
CA GLY A 154 2.42 16.60 -1.89
C GLY A 154 1.09 16.64 -1.16
N TYR A 155 1.11 16.60 0.17
CA TYR A 155 -0.07 16.69 1.05
C TYR A 155 -0.13 18.03 1.78
N ALA A 156 -1.19 18.29 2.53
CA ALA A 156 -1.51 19.57 3.18
C ALA A 156 -0.40 20.12 4.09
N SER A 157 0.52 19.26 4.55
CA SER A 157 1.79 19.68 5.11
C SER A 157 2.93 19.47 4.11
N ASP A 158 3.66 20.56 3.81
CA ASP A 158 4.71 20.57 2.77
C ASP A 158 5.81 19.51 2.97
N ASN A 159 6.00 18.98 4.18
CA ASN A 159 6.93 17.88 4.44
C ASN A 159 6.35 16.94 5.48
N THR A 160 6.10 15.71 5.06
CA THR A 160 5.44 14.68 5.83
C THR A 160 6.31 13.44 5.94
N TYR A 161 6.07 12.59 6.92
CA TYR A 161 6.66 11.26 7.00
C TYR A 161 5.67 10.16 7.42
N CYS A 162 5.98 8.96 6.96
CA CYS A 162 5.49 7.68 7.44
C CYS A 162 6.67 6.77 7.82
N THR A 163 6.37 5.54 8.24
CA THR A 163 7.33 4.46 8.37
C THR A 163 7.25 3.54 7.13
N ALA A 164 8.37 2.94 6.74
CA ALA A 164 8.41 1.89 5.72
C ALA A 164 9.51 0.87 6.06
N SER A 165 9.52 -0.25 5.32
CA SER A 165 10.58 -1.24 5.46
C SER A 165 10.96 -1.92 4.15
N VAL A 166 12.23 -2.27 4.00
CA VAL A 166 12.80 -2.97 2.86
C VAL A 166 12.33 -4.43 2.83
N LEU A 167 11.91 -4.87 1.65
CA LEU A 167 11.61 -6.27 1.37
C LEU A 167 12.75 -6.93 0.58
N SER A 168 12.94 -8.21 0.84
CA SER A 168 13.77 -9.11 0.04
C SER A 168 13.06 -9.39 -1.28
N THR A 169 13.47 -8.68 -2.34
CA THR A 169 12.96 -8.85 -3.71
C THR A 169 14.10 -9.08 -4.69
N PRO A 170 13.84 -9.68 -5.86
CA PRO A 170 14.82 -9.81 -6.93
C PRO A 170 15.49 -8.48 -7.33
N SER A 171 14.73 -7.38 -7.37
CA SER A 171 15.24 -6.04 -7.71
C SER A 171 16.03 -5.39 -6.58
N LYS A 172 15.93 -5.89 -5.34
CA LYS A 172 16.62 -5.39 -4.14
C LYS A 172 16.33 -3.94 -3.76
N SER A 173 15.28 -3.36 -4.36
CA SER A 173 14.98 -1.93 -4.28
C SER A 173 13.55 -1.63 -3.82
N VAL A 174 12.83 -2.62 -3.28
CA VAL A 174 11.43 -2.45 -2.90
C VAL A 174 11.29 -2.25 -1.39
N VAL A 175 10.52 -1.24 -1.00
CA VAL A 175 10.02 -1.08 0.36
C VAL A 175 8.50 -1.25 0.40
N ILE A 176 7.99 -1.75 1.52
CA ILE A 176 6.56 -1.82 1.84
C ILE A 176 6.19 -0.74 2.85
N THR A 177 5.01 -0.15 2.66
CA THR A 177 4.40 0.85 3.56
C THR A 177 2.86 0.75 3.45
N ALA A 178 2.14 1.62 4.15
CA ALA A 178 0.69 1.75 4.01
C ALA A 178 0.34 2.56 2.75
N ALA A 179 -0.77 2.25 2.11
CA ALA A 179 -1.18 2.94 0.89
C ALA A 179 -1.51 4.42 1.12
N HIS A 180 -2.11 4.75 2.28
CA HIS A 180 -2.39 6.13 2.65
C HIS A 180 -1.12 6.98 2.79
N CYS A 181 0.04 6.36 3.00
CA CYS A 181 1.33 7.07 3.04
C CYS A 181 1.82 7.51 1.67
N VAL A 182 1.21 7.04 0.58
CA VAL A 182 1.67 7.32 -0.79
C VAL A 182 0.58 7.75 -1.75
N TYR A 183 -0.69 7.52 -1.41
CA TYR A 183 -1.85 7.94 -2.18
C TYR A 183 -3.03 8.40 -1.30
N ASN A 184 -3.58 9.56 -1.66
CA ASN A 184 -4.80 10.14 -1.10
C ASN A 184 -5.75 10.54 -2.25
N ALA A 185 -7.06 10.35 -2.11
CA ALA A 185 -8.02 10.66 -3.18
C ALA A 185 -8.20 12.17 -3.43
N GLU A 186 -8.01 12.99 -2.39
CA GLU A 186 -8.10 14.46 -2.48
C GLU A 186 -6.79 15.07 -3.00
N GLU A 187 -5.64 14.53 -2.58
CA GLU A 187 -4.32 15.13 -2.82
C GLU A 187 -3.52 14.41 -3.93
N GLY A 188 -3.89 13.17 -4.24
CA GLY A 188 -3.23 12.32 -5.22
C GLY A 188 -2.01 11.56 -4.67
N TRP A 189 -1.04 11.32 -5.55
CA TRP A 189 0.22 10.67 -5.21
C TRP A 189 1.17 11.62 -4.50
N VAL A 190 1.89 11.11 -3.51
CA VAL A 190 2.96 11.86 -2.84
C VAL A 190 4.07 12.25 -3.80
N LYS A 191 4.72 13.38 -3.53
CA LYS A 191 5.80 13.95 -4.34
C LYS A 191 7.12 13.93 -3.59
N ASP A 192 8.21 13.98 -4.36
CA ASP A 192 9.57 14.13 -3.85
C ASP A 192 9.94 13.07 -2.81
N ALA A 193 9.39 11.86 -2.90
CA ALA A 193 9.52 10.89 -1.82
C ALA A 193 10.94 10.31 -1.72
N VAL A 194 11.42 10.13 -0.48
CA VAL A 194 12.68 9.46 -0.16
C VAL A 194 12.52 8.49 1.01
N PHE A 195 13.29 7.41 0.99
CA PHE A 195 13.38 6.46 2.10
C PHE A 195 14.75 6.57 2.79
N VAL A 196 14.73 6.59 4.11
CA VAL A 196 15.92 6.62 4.97
C VAL A 196 15.88 5.45 5.95
N PRO A 197 16.62 4.37 5.67
CA PRO A 197 16.75 3.24 6.58
C PRO A 197 17.41 3.68 7.90
N ASP A 198 16.92 3.12 9.01
CA ASP A 198 17.48 3.32 10.36
C ASP A 198 17.65 4.78 10.77
N TYR A 199 16.72 5.63 10.33
CA TYR A 199 16.72 7.06 10.65
C TYR A 199 16.66 7.29 12.17
N ASP A 200 17.63 8.02 12.72
CA ASP A 200 17.68 8.31 14.16
C ASP A 200 18.32 9.67 14.45
N ARG A 201 17.48 10.67 14.74
CA ARG A 201 17.93 12.04 15.07
C ARG A 201 18.70 12.15 16.38
N THR A 202 18.71 11.10 17.19
CA THR A 202 19.51 11.08 18.42
C THR A 202 20.97 10.74 18.16
N GLN A 203 21.29 10.23 16.97
CA GLN A 203 22.65 9.94 16.54
C GLN A 203 23.35 11.16 15.94
N ALA A 204 24.68 11.10 15.87
CA ALA A 204 25.49 12.13 15.20
C ALA A 204 25.21 12.19 13.70
N ASP A 205 24.87 11.05 13.11
CA ASP A 205 24.46 10.87 11.72
C ASP A 205 23.03 10.32 11.68
N PRO A 206 22.01 11.16 11.42
CA PRO A 206 20.61 10.75 11.44
C PRO A 206 20.20 9.79 10.33
N ASP A 207 20.97 9.70 9.25
CA ASP A 207 20.73 8.86 8.08
C ASP A 207 21.98 8.00 7.79
N PRO A 208 22.29 7.01 8.66
CA PRO A 208 23.62 6.40 8.80
C PRO A 208 24.12 5.58 7.60
N VAL A 209 23.31 5.46 6.55
CA VAL A 209 23.64 4.78 5.29
C VAL A 209 23.19 5.58 4.06
N GLY A 210 22.78 6.83 4.28
CA GLY A 210 22.27 7.77 3.29
C GLY A 210 20.80 7.60 2.92
N VAL A 211 20.43 8.17 1.77
CA VAL A 211 19.05 8.41 1.34
C VAL A 211 18.78 7.76 -0.01
N TRP A 212 17.59 7.17 -0.19
CA TRP A 212 17.14 6.59 -1.45
C TRP A 212 15.92 7.34 -2.00
N THR A 213 16.02 7.86 -3.22
CA THR A 213 14.87 8.48 -3.91
C THR A 213 13.90 7.43 -4.42
N VAL A 214 12.61 7.72 -4.34
CA VAL A 214 11.55 6.88 -4.89
C VAL A 214 11.50 6.99 -6.41
N ARG A 215 11.40 5.85 -7.09
CA ARG A 215 11.30 5.72 -8.55
C ARG A 215 9.87 5.50 -9.02
N SER A 216 9.17 4.58 -8.35
CA SER A 216 7.78 4.26 -8.65
C SER A 216 7.01 3.85 -7.41
N ILE A 217 5.69 3.96 -7.48
CA ILE A 217 4.76 3.68 -6.38
C ILE A 217 3.66 2.78 -6.94
N ARG A 218 3.33 1.70 -6.23
CA ARG A 218 2.22 0.79 -6.56
C ARG A 218 1.31 0.62 -5.34
N THR A 219 0.01 0.74 -5.53
CA THR A 219 -1.01 0.40 -4.52
C THR A 219 -2.25 -0.23 -5.19
N PHE A 220 -3.13 -0.83 -4.40
CA PHE A 220 -4.36 -1.43 -4.88
C PHE A 220 -5.33 -0.39 -5.44
N ASN A 221 -6.07 -0.79 -6.49
CA ASN A 221 -7.14 0.04 -7.04
C ASN A 221 -8.32 0.18 -6.08
N SER A 222 -8.56 -0.82 -5.23
CA SER A 222 -9.55 -0.76 -4.14
C SER A 222 -9.25 0.38 -3.16
N TRP A 223 -8.00 0.50 -2.70
CA TRP A 223 -7.58 1.62 -1.86
C TRP A 223 -7.80 2.97 -2.54
N ARG A 224 -7.40 3.07 -3.82
CA ARG A 224 -7.55 4.31 -4.60
C ARG A 224 -9.01 4.71 -4.83
N ALA A 225 -9.92 3.73 -4.85
CA ALA A 225 -11.35 3.94 -5.04
C ALA A 225 -12.08 4.23 -3.72
N ASP A 226 -11.64 3.64 -2.61
CA ASP A 226 -12.29 3.73 -1.31
C ASP A 226 -11.25 3.65 -0.18
N GLN A 227 -10.87 4.81 0.36
CA GLN A 227 -9.87 4.91 1.44
C GLN A 227 -10.42 4.51 2.83
N THR A 228 -11.65 4.02 2.91
CA THR A 228 -12.18 3.38 4.12
C THR A 228 -11.92 1.87 4.14
N ASP A 229 -11.43 1.30 3.03
CA ASP A 229 -11.01 -0.09 2.93
C ASP A 229 -9.58 -0.30 3.42
N TYR A 230 -9.42 -0.29 4.74
CA TYR A 230 -8.13 -0.57 5.40
C TYR A 230 -7.59 -1.99 5.16
N SER A 231 -8.35 -2.90 4.55
CA SER A 231 -7.81 -4.20 4.14
C SER A 231 -6.89 -4.09 2.92
N SER A 232 -7.09 -3.04 2.12
CA SER A 232 -6.31 -2.72 0.93
C SER A 232 -5.25 -1.63 1.17
N ASP A 233 -5.05 -1.19 2.41
CA ASP A 233 -4.11 -0.11 2.77
C ASP A 233 -2.65 -0.59 2.80
N VAL A 234 -2.17 -1.05 1.65
CA VAL A 234 -0.80 -1.54 1.42
C VAL A 234 -0.26 -0.91 0.14
N ALA A 235 1.00 -0.50 0.17
CA ALA A 235 1.71 -0.06 -1.00
C ALA A 235 3.14 -0.60 -1.04
N TYR A 236 3.61 -0.79 -2.27
CA TYR A 236 5.02 -1.01 -2.55
C TYR A 236 5.60 0.21 -3.24
N VAL A 237 6.81 0.54 -2.83
CA VAL A 237 7.56 1.67 -3.35
C VAL A 237 8.89 1.14 -3.84
N THR A 238 9.18 1.37 -5.12
CA THR A 238 10.45 0.98 -5.71
C THR A 238 11.40 2.16 -5.70
N LEU A 239 12.60 1.93 -5.21
CA LEU A 239 13.66 2.93 -5.04
C LEU A 239 14.63 2.90 -6.21
N ASN A 240 15.24 4.06 -6.48
CA ASN A 240 16.47 4.12 -7.27
C ASN A 240 17.63 3.50 -6.48
N ASN A 241 18.79 3.32 -7.11
CA ASN A 241 20.04 3.16 -6.35
C ASN A 241 20.27 4.44 -5.52
N GLY A 242 20.88 4.29 -4.36
CA GLY A 242 21.03 5.39 -3.41
C GLY A 242 21.91 5.02 -2.23
N GLY A 243 21.78 5.82 -1.17
CA GLY A 243 22.67 5.77 -0.02
C GLY A 243 24.10 6.18 -0.36
N ASP A 244 24.97 6.16 0.64
CA ASP A 244 26.37 6.57 0.50
C ASP A 244 27.16 5.67 -0.46
N ALA A 245 26.70 4.42 -0.60
CA ALA A 245 27.29 3.43 -1.50
C ALA A 245 26.74 3.50 -2.93
N ASN A 246 25.67 4.27 -3.20
CA ASN A 246 24.95 4.31 -4.48
C ASN A 246 24.56 2.91 -5.00
N LYS A 247 23.97 2.09 -4.12
CA LYS A 247 23.60 0.68 -4.36
C LYS A 247 22.07 0.48 -4.19
N PRO A 248 21.52 -0.66 -4.65
CA PRO A 248 20.20 -1.10 -4.24
C PRO A 248 20.09 -1.18 -2.72
N VAL A 249 18.96 -0.75 -2.15
CA VAL A 249 18.82 -0.59 -0.69
C VAL A 249 19.05 -1.91 0.06
N ALA A 250 18.55 -3.04 -0.45
CA ALA A 250 18.65 -4.33 0.24
C ALA A 250 20.09 -4.87 0.28
N ASP A 251 20.95 -4.46 -0.67
CA ASP A 251 22.38 -4.78 -0.59
C ASP A 251 23.06 -4.07 0.59
N VAL A 252 22.58 -2.89 0.98
CA VAL A 252 23.17 -2.07 2.05
C VAL A 252 22.60 -2.41 3.43
N VAL A 253 21.29 -2.66 3.53
CA VAL A 253 20.61 -2.81 4.82
C VAL A 253 19.90 -4.14 5.03
N GLY A 254 19.98 -5.05 4.05
CA GLY A 254 19.18 -6.27 4.03
C GLY A 254 17.71 -6.00 3.71
N GLY A 255 16.89 -7.03 3.75
CA GLY A 255 15.46 -6.95 3.48
C GLY A 255 14.68 -8.03 4.20
N TYR A 256 13.49 -7.69 4.69
CA TYR A 256 12.59 -8.64 5.33
C TYR A 256 11.97 -9.58 4.30
N GLY A 257 11.64 -10.81 4.72
CA GLY A 257 10.74 -11.66 3.96
C GLY A 257 9.32 -11.11 3.98
N LEU A 258 8.46 -11.56 3.08
CA LEU A 258 7.01 -11.33 3.14
C LEU A 258 6.33 -12.61 3.64
N ALA A 259 5.35 -12.49 4.52
CA ALA A 259 4.49 -13.60 4.97
C ALA A 259 3.02 -13.25 4.69
N TRP A 260 2.27 -14.20 4.12
CA TRP A 260 0.86 -14.00 3.81
C TRP A 260 0.04 -15.27 4.04
N GLY A 261 -1.27 -15.10 4.18
CA GLY A 261 -2.22 -16.16 4.49
C GLY A 261 -2.08 -16.72 5.92
N GLY A 262 -2.77 -17.84 6.16
CA GLY A 262 -2.75 -18.57 7.42
C GLY A 262 -3.48 -17.88 8.56
N SER A 263 -2.93 -17.98 9.77
CA SER A 263 -3.61 -17.46 10.98
C SER A 263 -3.52 -15.94 11.12
N TYR A 264 -4.59 -15.31 11.63
CA TYR A 264 -4.58 -13.92 12.08
C TYR A 264 -3.82 -13.73 13.40
N VAL A 265 -3.51 -14.82 14.11
CA VAL A 265 -2.90 -14.79 15.44
C VAL A 265 -1.43 -15.18 15.32
N PHE A 266 -0.54 -14.22 15.57
CA PHE A 266 0.90 -14.45 15.67
C PHE A 266 1.54 -13.43 16.60
N ARG A 267 2.72 -13.78 17.14
CA ARG A 267 3.52 -12.84 17.93
C ARG A 267 4.24 -11.89 16.97
N ALA A 268 3.78 -10.65 16.91
CA ALA A 268 4.31 -9.59 16.07
C ALA A 268 5.34 -8.75 16.83
N THR A 269 6.46 -8.43 16.19
CA THR A 269 7.33 -7.31 16.57
C THR A 269 7.03 -6.15 15.63
N ILE A 270 6.45 -5.08 16.18
CA ILE A 270 5.94 -3.93 15.43
C ILE A 270 6.93 -2.80 15.57
N PHE A 271 7.31 -2.19 14.45
CA PHE A 271 8.21 -1.03 14.42
C PHE A 271 7.52 0.19 13.81
N GLY A 272 7.85 1.39 14.28
CA GLY A 272 7.29 2.65 13.77
C GLY A 272 7.98 3.88 14.32
N TYR A 273 7.64 5.06 13.76
CA TYR A 273 8.02 6.38 14.28
C TYR A 273 6.80 7.16 14.82
N PRO A 274 6.17 6.67 15.91
CA PRO A 274 4.96 7.27 16.48
C PRO A 274 5.23 8.60 17.21
N THR A 275 4.56 9.68 16.84
CA THR A 275 4.71 11.00 17.48
C THR A 275 4.20 11.06 18.93
N ASN A 276 3.29 10.17 19.31
CA ASN A 276 2.75 10.12 20.68
C ASN A 276 3.71 9.45 21.69
N LYS A 277 4.85 8.89 21.25
CA LYS A 277 5.89 8.39 22.16
C LYS A 277 6.95 9.46 22.39
N THR A 278 7.16 9.84 23.64
CA THR A 278 8.01 10.99 24.00
C THR A 278 9.30 10.59 24.72
N THR A 279 9.50 9.31 25.06
CA THR A 279 10.70 8.84 25.76
C THR A 279 11.10 7.42 25.30
N PRO A 280 12.09 7.29 24.39
CA PRO A 280 12.66 8.38 23.57
C PRO A 280 11.62 9.00 22.63
N ASP A 281 11.88 10.20 22.08
CA ASP A 281 10.98 10.87 21.13
C ASP A 281 10.81 10.03 19.85
N GLY A 282 9.61 9.52 19.62
CA GLY A 282 9.27 8.64 18.50
C GLY A 282 9.14 9.35 17.16
N SER A 283 9.10 10.68 17.14
CA SER A 283 9.33 11.44 15.91
C SER A 283 10.80 11.48 15.51
N SER A 284 11.71 11.12 16.44
CA SER A 284 13.16 11.22 16.25
C SER A 284 13.85 9.86 16.12
N THR A 285 13.34 8.82 16.77
CA THR A 285 13.90 7.47 16.74
C THR A 285 12.81 6.41 16.59
N VAL A 286 13.19 5.22 16.12
CA VAL A 286 12.25 4.10 15.94
C VAL A 286 11.80 3.54 17.29
N HIS A 287 10.51 3.24 17.40
CA HIS A 287 9.94 2.51 18.53
C HIS A 287 9.62 1.07 18.14
N SER A 288 9.68 0.17 19.11
CA SER A 288 9.29 -1.22 18.94
C SER A 288 8.23 -1.63 19.97
N CYS A 289 7.36 -2.56 19.57
CA CYS A 289 6.35 -3.14 20.44
C CYS A 289 6.15 -4.62 20.08
N VAL A 290 6.09 -5.49 21.09
CA VAL A 290 5.83 -6.92 20.87
C VAL A 290 4.46 -7.29 21.42
N ARG A 291 3.56 -7.75 20.56
CA ARG A 291 2.19 -8.18 20.92
C ARG A 291 1.79 -9.41 20.14
N THR A 292 0.81 -10.13 20.66
CA THR A 292 0.10 -11.16 19.89
C THR A 292 -1.05 -10.49 19.17
N THR A 293 -1.16 -10.72 17.87
CA THR A 293 -2.26 -10.18 17.05
C THR A 293 -3.56 -10.93 17.29
N GLU A 294 -4.67 -10.22 17.10
CA GLU A 294 -6.03 -10.74 17.10
C GLU A 294 -6.70 -10.43 15.75
N GLN A 295 -7.77 -11.16 15.43
CA GLN A 295 -8.65 -10.82 14.31
C GLN A 295 -9.74 -9.87 14.79
N SER A 296 -10.00 -8.83 14.00
CA SER A 296 -11.17 -7.97 14.17
C SER A 296 -11.63 -7.49 12.79
N GLU A 297 -12.86 -7.82 12.39
CA GLU A 297 -13.48 -7.38 11.12
C GLU A 297 -12.62 -7.68 9.87
N GLY A 298 -12.01 -8.87 9.82
CA GLY A 298 -11.15 -9.29 8.71
C GLY A 298 -9.76 -8.62 8.68
N LYS A 299 -9.39 -7.87 9.72
CA LYS A 299 -8.09 -7.19 9.84
C LYS A 299 -7.35 -7.66 11.08
N LEU A 300 -6.04 -7.38 11.12
CA LEU A 300 -5.21 -7.63 12.29
C LEU A 300 -5.35 -6.49 13.29
N LYS A 301 -5.38 -6.84 14.57
CA LYS A 301 -5.50 -5.90 15.70
C LYS A 301 -4.45 -6.23 16.76
N VAL A 302 -3.88 -5.20 17.37
CA VAL A 302 -3.13 -5.30 18.64
C VAL A 302 -3.56 -4.20 19.60
N GLU A 303 -3.56 -4.53 20.89
CA GLU A 303 -3.77 -3.59 21.99
C GLU A 303 -2.46 -3.30 22.73
N GLY A 304 -2.33 -2.08 23.24
CA GLY A 304 -1.27 -1.70 24.16
C GLY A 304 0.11 -1.44 23.52
N CYS A 305 0.21 -1.38 22.18
CA CYS A 305 1.34 -0.70 21.53
C CYS A 305 1.10 0.81 21.50
N ASP A 306 -0.12 1.22 21.13
CA ASP A 306 -0.53 2.62 21.07
C ASP A 306 0.45 3.45 20.22
N PHE A 307 0.75 2.96 19.02
CA PHE A 307 1.61 3.65 18.06
C PHE A 307 0.76 4.64 17.26
N GLY A 308 0.90 5.92 17.56
CA GLY A 308 0.15 6.98 16.91
C GLY A 308 0.68 7.40 15.54
N MET A 309 0.35 8.62 15.14
CA MET A 309 0.70 9.20 13.84
C MET A 309 2.19 9.06 13.55
N GLY A 310 2.53 8.77 12.28
CA GLY A 310 3.90 8.53 11.83
C GLY A 310 4.34 7.07 11.91
N ALA A 311 3.69 6.24 12.72
CA ALA A 311 3.92 4.79 12.72
C ALA A 311 3.29 4.08 11.51
N SER A 312 2.39 4.74 10.78
CA SER A 312 1.78 4.25 9.55
C SER A 312 2.81 3.68 8.58
N GLY A 313 2.50 2.53 8.00
CA GLY A 313 3.39 1.76 7.13
C GLY A 313 4.49 0.97 7.84
N GLY A 314 4.62 1.11 9.16
CA GLY A 314 5.61 0.40 9.96
C GLY A 314 5.36 -1.11 9.99
N PRO A 315 6.40 -1.95 9.86
CA PRO A 315 6.23 -3.39 9.67
C PRO A 315 5.81 -4.11 10.93
N TRP A 316 4.91 -5.07 10.78
CA TRP A 316 4.56 -6.06 11.81
C TRP A 316 5.27 -7.36 11.46
N LEU A 317 6.37 -7.63 12.17
CA LEU A 317 7.28 -8.72 11.84
C LEU A 317 6.92 -10.02 12.57
N TYR A 318 6.74 -11.08 11.80
CA TYR A 318 6.69 -12.46 12.25
C TYR A 318 8.10 -13.06 12.32
N ARG A 319 8.37 -13.89 13.35
CA ARG A 319 9.68 -14.55 13.60
C ARG A 319 10.87 -13.57 13.52
N TYR A 320 10.69 -12.36 14.05
CA TYR A 320 11.78 -11.39 14.12
C TYR A 320 12.91 -11.89 15.03
N ASN A 321 14.12 -11.85 14.52
CA ASN A 321 15.33 -12.17 15.25
C ASN A 321 16.14 -10.88 15.46
N GLU A 322 16.20 -10.42 16.71
CA GLU A 322 16.90 -9.19 17.09
C GLU A 322 18.41 -9.25 16.79
N SER A 323 19.04 -10.43 16.80
CA SER A 323 20.49 -10.53 16.55
C SER A 323 20.86 -10.33 15.08
N THR A 324 19.99 -10.78 14.17
CA THR A 324 20.19 -10.58 12.72
C THR A 324 19.48 -9.34 12.21
N GLY A 325 18.52 -8.81 12.96
CA GLY A 325 17.65 -7.73 12.52
C GLY A 325 16.67 -8.16 11.42
N LEU A 326 16.44 -9.46 11.21
CA LEU A 326 15.61 -10.00 10.12
C LEU A 326 14.34 -10.70 10.65
N GLY A 327 13.35 -10.83 9.78
CA GLY A 327 12.06 -11.46 10.02
C GLY A 327 11.18 -11.37 8.78
N TYR A 328 9.88 -11.56 8.95
CA TYR A 328 8.92 -11.56 7.84
C TYR A 328 7.84 -10.50 8.08
N VAL A 329 7.68 -9.54 7.17
CA VAL A 329 6.56 -8.59 7.20
C VAL A 329 5.27 -9.37 6.95
N ARG A 330 4.35 -9.33 7.91
CA ARG A 330 3.03 -9.99 7.82
C ARG A 330 1.86 -9.01 7.88
N SER A 331 2.16 -7.74 8.17
CA SER A 331 1.24 -6.61 8.08
C SER A 331 2.04 -5.31 8.16
N VAL A 332 1.35 -4.19 7.99
CA VAL A 332 1.85 -2.85 8.26
C VAL A 332 0.88 -2.11 9.17
N THR A 333 1.37 -1.17 9.98
CA THR A 333 0.48 -0.28 10.74
C THR A 333 -0.33 0.56 9.75
N SER A 334 -1.64 0.39 9.75
CA SER A 334 -2.55 1.09 8.83
C SER A 334 -3.43 2.09 9.57
N LEU A 335 -3.90 1.72 10.76
CA LEU A 335 -4.76 2.57 11.57
C LEU A 335 -4.35 2.56 13.04
N TRP A 336 -4.56 3.69 13.70
CA TRP A 336 -4.51 3.86 15.15
C TRP A 336 -5.83 4.42 15.67
N ARG A 337 -6.41 3.77 16.68
CA ARG A 337 -7.58 4.26 17.43
C ARG A 337 -7.12 4.75 18.80
N PRO A 338 -6.96 6.07 19.01
CA PRO A 338 -6.38 6.65 20.21
C PRO A 338 -7.17 6.35 21.50
N LEU A 339 -8.50 6.24 21.45
CA LEU A 339 -9.30 6.04 22.67
C LEU A 339 -8.98 4.69 23.35
N ASP A 340 -8.77 3.66 22.55
CA ASP A 340 -8.50 2.30 23.03
C ASP A 340 -7.01 1.91 22.91
N GLY A 341 -6.16 2.80 22.36
CA GLY A 341 -4.75 2.53 22.10
C GLY A 341 -4.52 1.36 21.13
N VAL A 342 -5.49 1.13 20.24
CA VAL A 342 -5.51 -0.01 19.31
C VAL A 342 -4.76 0.35 18.04
N ASN A 343 -3.85 -0.54 17.61
CA ASN A 343 -3.27 -0.49 16.27
C ASN A 343 -3.88 -1.60 15.41
N ARG A 344 -4.14 -1.28 14.14
CA ARG A 344 -4.68 -2.23 13.16
C ARG A 344 -3.83 -2.25 11.90
N GLY A 345 -3.85 -3.39 11.24
CA GLY A 345 -3.13 -3.62 10.00
C GLY A 345 -3.90 -4.53 9.06
N PRO A 346 -3.74 -4.36 7.74
CA PRO A 346 -4.32 -5.26 6.74
C PRO A 346 -3.79 -6.68 6.93
N TYR A 347 -4.67 -7.66 6.74
CA TYR A 347 -4.28 -9.05 6.66
C TYR A 347 -3.76 -9.36 5.26
N PHE A 348 -2.52 -9.83 5.16
CA PHE A 348 -1.91 -10.12 3.87
C PHE A 348 -2.42 -11.44 3.31
N THR A 349 -3.04 -11.38 2.14
CA THR A 349 -3.47 -12.56 1.35
C THR A 349 -2.56 -12.73 0.13
N ASP A 350 -2.90 -13.68 -0.74
CA ASP A 350 -2.21 -13.85 -2.02
C ASP A 350 -2.24 -12.58 -2.88
N THR A 351 -3.23 -11.69 -2.73
CA THR A 351 -3.28 -10.44 -3.52
C THR A 351 -2.12 -9.50 -3.19
N VAL A 352 -1.67 -9.46 -1.94
CA VAL A 352 -0.50 -8.68 -1.49
C VAL A 352 0.77 -9.24 -2.11
N LYS A 353 0.86 -10.57 -2.24
CA LYS A 353 1.97 -11.24 -2.93
C LYS A 353 1.92 -11.00 -4.45
N THR A 354 0.75 -11.08 -5.08
CA THR A 354 0.57 -10.76 -6.50
C THR A 354 0.98 -9.33 -6.81
N MET A 355 0.61 -8.37 -5.96
CA MET A 355 1.04 -6.97 -6.11
C MET A 355 2.56 -6.84 -5.95
N LEU A 356 3.19 -7.60 -5.04
CA LEU A 356 4.65 -7.59 -4.87
C LEU A 356 5.36 -8.12 -6.13
N ASP A 357 4.86 -9.20 -6.71
CA ASP A 357 5.44 -9.78 -7.92
C ASP A 357 5.38 -8.81 -9.09
N ALA A 358 4.26 -8.10 -9.23
CA ALA A 358 4.11 -7.07 -10.24
C ALA A 358 5.04 -5.86 -9.99
N THR A 359 5.36 -5.53 -8.74
CA THR A 359 6.36 -4.48 -8.42
C THR A 359 7.80 -4.97 -8.60
N ALA A 360 8.10 -6.21 -8.24
CA ALA A 360 9.47 -6.73 -8.25
C ALA A 360 10.00 -7.02 -9.66
N GLY A 361 9.10 -7.07 -10.66
CA GLY A 361 9.43 -7.12 -12.08
C GLY A 361 9.81 -5.76 -12.71
N ASP A 362 9.59 -4.65 -12.00
CA ASP A 362 9.83 -3.26 -12.48
C ASP A 362 11.30 -2.79 -12.39
#